data_AF-A0A0H4WQW5-F1
#
_entry.id   AF-A0A0H4WQW5-F1
#
_cell.length_a   1.000
_cell.length_b   1.000
_cell.length_c   1.000
_cell.angle_alpha   90.00
_cell.angle_beta   90.00
_cell.angle_gamma   90.00
#
_symmetry.space_group_name_H-M   'P 1'
#
loop_
_entity.id
_entity.type
_entity.pdbx_description
1 polymer ?
#
loop_
_entity_poly.entity_id
_entity_poly.type
_entity_poly.pdbx_seq_one_letter_code
_entity_poly.pdbx_strand_id
1 'polypeptide(L)'
;MRRSLKAALLWMMPVGLLSACGGAPEEAAAEDVVRESAQSLVAAPPVPPSGNIADSLMRMGDIAVGSALQEGAPTVSSHYYGYRVQVQAGAQLKFEITHLGSSMYLDTGLFLYGPKDANGSYGTAVLAQDDDAGYGQLSKIGLMTFPHGGEYLAVVGFANPAGKQFRLAVDCMGGTCLSNPPSAPANYISALVQSPITANLQSVLDAGNSVREDAIGYLTAFDFAWPYSGETTLDAAAAAILARGQYRGYRSYPTPETLTYAGFESLMFSMFTPLHPAILATYGNGTENVQVKRYYREFSTGPNGDNKRSLFVILFPRSFKVVVYEQTWHEI
;
A
#
# COMPACT_ATOMS: atom_id res chain seq x y z
N MET A 1 -52.42 -26.17 43.44
CA MET A 1 -52.89 -27.41 42.76
C MET A 1 -51.97 -27.70 41.59
N ARG A 2 -51.44 -28.94 41.52
CA ARG A 2 -50.73 -29.61 40.39
C ARG A 2 -49.31 -29.16 39.98
N ARG A 3 -48.34 -29.92 40.55
CA ARG A 3 -47.25 -30.70 39.92
C ARG A 3 -46.34 -30.04 38.86
N SER A 4 -45.02 -30.05 39.08
CA SER A 4 -44.13 -31.14 38.62
C SER A 4 -42.63 -30.88 38.87
N LEU A 5 -42.08 -31.41 39.98
CA LEU A 5 -41.03 -32.43 40.08
C LEU A 5 -39.85 -32.52 39.07
N LYS A 6 -38.63 -32.41 39.62
CA LYS A 6 -37.40 -33.26 39.50
C LYS A 6 -36.14 -32.50 39.06
N ALA A 7 -34.93 -32.81 39.53
CA ALA A 7 -34.42 -33.52 40.70
C ALA A 7 -32.90 -33.33 40.69
N ALA A 8 -32.32 -33.02 41.85
CA ALA A 8 -30.91 -33.17 42.15
C ALA A 8 -30.76 -34.38 43.09
N LEU A 9 -29.71 -35.18 42.91
CA LEU A 9 -28.75 -35.60 43.95
C LEU A 9 -27.91 -36.79 43.44
N LEU A 10 -26.60 -36.57 43.37
CA LEU A 10 -25.57 -37.60 43.34
C LEU A 10 -25.41 -38.22 44.75
N TRP A 11 -25.20 -39.53 44.81
CA TRP A 11 -24.78 -40.27 46.00
C TRP A 11 -23.50 -41.08 45.70
N MET A 12 -22.47 -40.80 46.50
CA MET A 12 -21.37 -41.62 47.07
C MET A 12 -20.90 -42.97 46.43
N MET A 13 -19.61 -43.00 45.98
CA MET A 13 -18.41 -43.75 46.51
C MET A 13 -18.42 -45.33 46.61
N PRO A 14 -17.28 -46.05 46.85
CA PRO A 14 -16.11 -46.37 45.97
C PRO A 14 -15.56 -47.85 46.06
N VAL A 15 -14.45 -48.14 45.34
CA VAL A 15 -13.44 -49.27 45.49
C VAL A 15 -13.88 -50.70 45.11
N GLY A 16 -13.16 -51.61 44.43
CA GLY A 16 -11.81 -51.83 43.84
C GLY A 16 -11.96 -53.05 42.89
N LEU A 17 -11.05 -53.55 42.04
CA LEU A 17 -9.67 -53.98 42.21
C LEU A 17 -9.12 -54.38 40.81
N LEU A 18 -7.81 -54.23 40.67
CA LEU A 18 -6.85 -54.61 39.63
C LEU A 18 -7.16 -55.84 38.75
N SER A 19 -6.92 -55.70 37.43
CA SER A 19 -6.18 -56.72 36.65
C SER A 19 -5.38 -56.04 35.54
N ALA A 20 -4.14 -56.51 35.38
CA ALA A 20 -3.14 -56.00 34.46
C ALA A 20 -3.17 -56.73 33.11
N CYS A 21 -2.93 -56.01 32.02
CA CYS A 21 -2.13 -56.47 30.87
C CYS A 21 -1.83 -55.29 29.94
N GLY A 22 -0.63 -55.28 29.39
CA GLY A 22 0.02 -54.13 28.75
C GLY A 22 -0.66 -53.60 27.49
N GLY A 23 -0.53 -52.29 27.32
CA GLY A 23 -0.67 -51.54 26.08
C GLY A 23 0.06 -50.23 26.30
N ALA A 24 1.04 -49.91 25.44
CA ALA A 24 1.72 -48.63 25.45
C ALA A 24 0.70 -47.48 25.39
N PRO A 25 0.94 -46.33 26.04
CA PRO A 25 0.05 -45.20 25.90
C PRO A 25 -0.02 -44.81 24.43
N GLU A 26 -1.24 -44.83 23.91
CA GLU A 26 -1.64 -44.23 22.65
C GLU A 26 -1.12 -42.79 22.67
N GLU A 27 -0.08 -42.52 21.87
CA GLU A 27 0.40 -41.16 21.65
C GLU A 27 -0.81 -40.35 21.20
N ALA A 28 -1.13 -39.32 21.99
CA ALA A 28 -2.07 -38.30 21.62
C ALA A 28 -1.75 -37.88 20.19
N ALA A 29 -2.72 -38.05 19.28
CA ALA A 29 -2.65 -37.57 17.92
C ALA A 29 -2.07 -36.16 17.96
N ALA A 30 -0.85 -36.02 17.45
CA ALA A 30 -0.21 -34.73 17.30
C ALA A 30 -1.20 -33.88 16.51
N GLU A 31 -1.68 -32.81 17.14
CA GLU A 31 -2.34 -31.73 16.44
C GLU A 31 -1.42 -31.38 15.27
N ASP A 32 -1.93 -31.57 14.06
CA ASP A 32 -1.28 -31.17 12.83
C ASP A 32 -1.24 -29.65 12.89
N VAL A 33 -0.18 -29.14 13.52
CA VAL A 33 0.18 -27.73 13.47
C VAL A 33 0.39 -27.50 11.99
N VAL A 34 -0.61 -26.89 11.35
CA VAL A 34 -0.45 -26.23 10.07
C VAL A 34 0.67 -25.23 10.29
N ARG A 35 1.90 -25.68 10.06
CA ARG A 35 3.03 -24.82 9.88
C ARG A 35 2.68 -24.07 8.61
N GLU A 36 2.24 -22.83 8.77
CA GLU A 36 2.57 -21.81 7.78
C GLU A 36 4.08 -21.95 7.57
N SER A 37 4.44 -22.63 6.48
CA SER A 37 5.78 -22.55 5.93
C SER A 37 5.95 -21.07 5.65
N ALA A 38 6.61 -20.35 6.57
CA ALA A 38 7.14 -19.02 6.29
C ALA A 38 7.98 -19.18 5.02
N GLN A 39 7.41 -18.80 3.88
CA GLN A 39 8.10 -18.88 2.61
C GLN A 39 9.31 -17.95 2.73
N SER A 40 10.47 -18.46 2.33
CA SER A 40 11.70 -17.68 2.40
C SER A 40 11.58 -16.58 1.36
N LEU A 41 11.34 -15.35 1.83
CA LEU A 41 11.35 -14.15 1.00
C LEU A 41 12.60 -14.13 0.12
N VAL A 42 12.44 -13.72 -1.14
CA VAL A 42 13.59 -13.51 -2.02
C VAL A 42 14.31 -12.27 -1.54
N ALA A 43 15.53 -12.43 -1.03
CA ALA A 43 16.29 -11.30 -0.48
C ALA A 43 16.69 -10.31 -1.58
N ALA A 44 16.77 -9.02 -1.23
CA ALA A 44 17.32 -7.99 -2.10
C ALA A 44 18.78 -8.29 -2.49
N PRO A 45 19.24 -7.87 -3.69
CA PRO A 45 20.62 -8.06 -4.11
C PRO A 45 21.62 -7.49 -3.09
N PRO A 46 22.78 -8.15 -2.88
CA PRO A 46 23.80 -7.67 -1.96
C PRO A 46 24.36 -6.33 -2.43
N VAL A 47 24.57 -5.42 -1.49
CA VAL A 47 25.13 -4.08 -1.76
C VAL A 47 26.61 -4.21 -2.16
N PRO A 48 27.01 -3.78 -3.37
CA PRO A 48 28.40 -3.87 -3.79
C PRO A 48 29.26 -2.76 -3.16
N PRO A 49 30.58 -2.97 -3.01
CA PRO A 49 31.50 -1.95 -2.48
C PRO A 49 31.53 -0.65 -3.26
N SER A 50 31.14 -0.67 -4.54
CA SER A 50 31.04 0.52 -5.39
C SER A 50 29.91 1.48 -4.99
N GLY A 51 28.94 1.01 -4.19
CA GLY A 51 27.73 1.77 -3.89
C GLY A 51 26.75 1.88 -5.07
N ASN A 52 26.94 1.10 -6.13
CA ASN A 52 26.03 1.04 -7.28
C ASN A 52 25.49 -0.38 -7.45
N ILE A 53 24.20 -0.58 -7.17
CA ILE A 53 23.60 -1.92 -7.17
C ILE A 53 23.76 -2.67 -8.50
N ALA A 54 23.88 -1.95 -9.62
CA ALA A 54 24.08 -2.54 -10.95
C ALA A 54 25.35 -3.41 -11.08
N ASP A 55 26.33 -3.25 -10.17
CA ASP A 55 27.57 -4.03 -10.16
C ASP A 55 27.39 -5.41 -9.51
N SER A 56 26.27 -5.65 -8.81
CA SER A 56 25.91 -6.95 -8.21
C SER A 56 25.02 -7.80 -9.12
N LEU A 57 24.70 -7.33 -10.34
CA LEU A 57 23.67 -7.93 -11.19
C LEU A 57 24.23 -8.41 -12.53
N MET A 58 23.60 -9.43 -13.09
CA MET A 58 23.75 -9.76 -14.50
C MET A 58 22.86 -8.80 -15.32
N ARG A 59 23.47 -7.96 -16.15
CA ARG A 59 22.70 -7.07 -17.05
C ARG A 59 22.13 -7.88 -18.20
N MET A 60 20.81 -7.83 -18.35
CA MET A 60 20.11 -8.55 -19.40
C MET A 60 19.76 -7.65 -20.60
N GLY A 61 19.46 -6.37 -20.36
CA GLY A 61 19.17 -5.42 -21.42
C GLY A 61 18.16 -4.37 -21.01
N ASP A 62 17.31 -3.97 -21.96
CA ASP A 62 16.34 -2.90 -21.80
C ASP A 62 14.92 -3.44 -21.94
N ILE A 63 13.99 -2.88 -21.17
CA ILE A 63 12.56 -3.13 -21.33
C ILE A 63 11.83 -1.81 -21.54
N ALA A 64 11.03 -1.76 -22.60
CA ALA A 64 10.22 -0.60 -22.91
C ALA A 64 8.94 -0.59 -22.06
N VAL A 65 8.47 0.61 -21.70
CA VAL A 65 7.15 0.77 -21.10
C VAL A 65 6.07 0.34 -22.10
N GLY A 66 5.08 -0.43 -21.65
CA GLY A 66 4.03 -1.03 -22.49
C GLY A 66 4.49 -2.32 -23.20
N SER A 67 5.59 -2.92 -22.77
CA SER A 67 6.13 -4.14 -23.36
C SER A 67 6.38 -5.23 -22.32
N ALA A 68 6.71 -6.43 -22.81
CA ALA A 68 7.15 -7.53 -21.97
C ALA A 68 8.25 -8.32 -22.69
N LEU A 69 9.16 -8.89 -21.91
CA LEU A 69 10.19 -9.81 -22.37
C LEU A 69 10.04 -11.14 -21.66
N GLN A 70 10.48 -12.21 -22.32
CA GLN A 70 10.51 -13.56 -21.76
C GLN A 70 11.93 -14.10 -21.87
N GLU A 71 12.45 -14.62 -20.77
CA GLU A 71 13.84 -15.06 -20.65
C GLU A 71 13.94 -16.35 -19.84
N GLY A 72 15.02 -17.10 -20.07
CA GLY A 72 15.39 -18.21 -19.19
C GLY A 72 15.85 -17.68 -17.83
N ALA A 73 15.42 -18.30 -16.74
CA ALA A 73 15.90 -17.98 -15.41
C ALA A 73 17.34 -18.54 -15.22
N PRO A 74 18.15 -17.96 -14.32
CA PRO A 74 19.51 -18.46 -14.07
C PRO A 74 19.50 -19.90 -13.55
N THR A 75 20.63 -20.59 -13.64
CA THR A 75 20.73 -21.94 -13.06
C THR A 75 20.84 -21.93 -11.54
N VAL A 76 21.24 -20.80 -10.94
CA VAL A 76 21.47 -20.62 -9.50
C VAL A 76 20.64 -19.46 -8.96
N SER A 77 20.15 -19.61 -7.71
CA SER A 77 19.26 -18.65 -7.04
C SER A 77 19.95 -17.37 -6.55
N SER A 78 21.28 -17.34 -6.48
CA SER A 78 22.04 -16.15 -6.07
C SER A 78 22.21 -15.10 -7.17
N HIS A 79 21.75 -15.39 -8.40
CA HIS A 79 21.87 -14.47 -9.52
C HIS A 79 20.64 -13.57 -9.64
N TYR A 80 20.91 -12.30 -9.91
CA TYR A 80 19.89 -11.29 -10.15
C TYR A 80 20.01 -10.74 -11.57
N TYR A 81 18.89 -10.57 -12.23
CA TYR A 81 18.82 -10.05 -13.60
C TYR A 81 18.35 -8.60 -13.58
N GLY A 82 19.17 -7.71 -14.15
CA GLY A 82 18.89 -6.28 -14.23
C GLY A 82 18.44 -5.85 -15.62
N TYR A 83 17.32 -5.12 -15.66
CA TYR A 83 16.71 -4.54 -16.87
C TYR A 83 16.60 -3.02 -16.73
N ARG A 84 17.07 -2.29 -17.75
CA ARG A 84 16.96 -0.83 -17.79
C ARG A 84 15.59 -0.43 -18.32
N VAL A 85 14.96 0.53 -17.66
CA VAL A 85 13.65 1.07 -18.06
C VAL A 85 13.77 2.57 -18.19
N GLN A 86 13.42 3.12 -19.35
CA GLN A 86 13.33 4.57 -19.52
C GLN A 86 11.95 5.04 -19.06
N VAL A 87 11.93 5.94 -18.08
CA VAL A 87 10.71 6.41 -17.44
C VAL A 87 10.58 7.92 -17.61
N GLN A 88 9.38 8.38 -17.95
CA GLN A 88 9.05 9.81 -17.99
C GLN A 88 8.68 10.31 -16.59
N ALA A 89 9.00 11.56 -16.29
CA ALA A 89 8.53 12.18 -15.05
C ALA A 89 6.99 12.18 -15.01
N GLY A 90 6.41 11.79 -13.88
CA GLY A 90 4.97 11.62 -13.69
C GLY A 90 4.38 10.36 -14.32
N ALA A 91 5.19 9.41 -14.81
CA ALA A 91 4.67 8.14 -15.32
C ALA A 91 4.12 7.29 -14.16
N GLN A 92 3.04 6.54 -14.43
CA GLN A 92 2.52 5.53 -13.52
C GLN A 92 2.67 4.15 -14.14
N LEU A 93 3.48 3.30 -13.52
CA LEU A 93 3.85 2.00 -14.08
C LEU A 93 3.49 0.87 -13.12
N LYS A 94 3.28 -0.31 -13.70
CA LYS A 94 3.23 -1.60 -13.04
C LYS A 94 4.35 -2.48 -13.57
N PHE A 95 5.05 -3.19 -12.68
CA PHE A 95 6.03 -4.19 -13.04
C PHE A 95 5.55 -5.54 -12.52
N GLU A 96 5.55 -6.56 -13.38
CA GLU A 96 4.98 -7.85 -13.03
C GLU A 96 5.78 -8.99 -13.67
N ILE A 97 6.13 -9.99 -12.87
CA ILE A 97 6.50 -11.30 -13.39
C ILE A 97 5.19 -12.04 -13.69
N THR A 98 4.80 -12.09 -14.96
CA THR A 98 3.47 -12.53 -15.35
C THR A 98 3.35 -14.05 -15.31
N HIS A 99 2.20 -14.58 -14.91
CA HIS A 99 1.93 -16.03 -15.00
C HIS A 99 1.99 -16.52 -16.45
N LEU A 100 1.54 -15.70 -17.41
CA LEU A 100 1.65 -15.99 -18.83
C LEU A 100 3.14 -15.93 -19.22
N GLY A 101 3.70 -17.03 -19.72
CA GLY A 101 5.12 -17.09 -20.14
C GLY A 101 6.13 -17.42 -19.05
N SER A 102 5.72 -17.48 -17.77
CA SER A 102 6.58 -17.96 -16.68
C SER A 102 6.34 -19.43 -16.37
N SER A 103 7.37 -20.14 -15.91
CA SER A 103 7.24 -21.53 -15.46
C SER A 103 6.37 -21.65 -14.22
N MET A 104 5.64 -22.76 -14.10
CA MET A 104 4.91 -23.09 -12.88
C MET A 104 5.86 -23.21 -11.68
N TYR A 105 5.37 -22.81 -10.50
CA TYR A 105 6.10 -22.83 -9.22
C TYR A 105 7.41 -22.03 -9.24
N LEU A 106 7.60 -21.13 -10.20
CA LEU A 106 8.70 -20.18 -10.11
C LEU A 106 8.41 -19.20 -8.97
N ASP A 107 9.43 -18.98 -8.15
CA ASP A 107 9.42 -18.06 -7.03
C ASP A 107 10.43 -16.94 -7.30
N THR A 108 9.96 -15.70 -7.29
CA THR A 108 10.70 -14.52 -7.75
C THR A 108 10.58 -13.35 -6.79
N GLY A 109 11.64 -12.57 -6.66
CA GLY A 109 11.60 -11.23 -6.08
C GLY A 109 11.78 -10.19 -7.17
N LEU A 110 11.08 -9.05 -7.05
CA LEU A 110 11.20 -7.91 -7.95
C LEU A 110 11.59 -6.69 -7.14
N PHE A 111 12.64 -6.00 -7.58
CA PHE A 111 13.17 -4.81 -6.92
C PHE A 111 13.36 -3.71 -7.95
N LEU A 112 13.13 -2.47 -7.55
CA LEU A 112 13.29 -1.31 -8.41
C LEU A 112 14.27 -0.32 -7.76
N TYR A 113 15.20 0.19 -8.57
CA TYR A 113 16.21 1.16 -8.16
C TYR A 113 16.27 2.35 -9.12
N GLY A 114 16.84 3.46 -8.65
CA GLY A 114 17.07 4.67 -9.44
C GLY A 114 16.17 5.85 -9.05
N PRO A 115 16.13 6.91 -9.88
CA PRO A 115 16.72 6.99 -11.22
C PRO A 115 18.25 6.99 -11.18
N LYS A 116 18.87 6.63 -12.30
CA LYS A 116 20.31 6.72 -12.48
C LYS A 116 20.78 8.16 -12.30
N ASP A 117 21.75 8.36 -11.42
CA ASP A 117 22.33 9.66 -11.13
C ASP A 117 23.31 10.14 -12.23
N ALA A 118 23.82 11.36 -12.06
CA ALA A 118 24.78 11.95 -13.00
C ALA A 118 26.12 11.18 -13.08
N ASN A 119 26.46 10.38 -12.06
CA ASN A 119 27.66 9.52 -12.04
C ASN A 119 27.39 8.15 -12.68
N GLY A 120 26.17 7.89 -13.12
CA GLY A 120 25.76 6.63 -13.72
C GLY A 120 25.41 5.53 -12.70
N SER A 121 25.23 5.88 -11.43
CA SER A 121 24.84 4.96 -10.36
C SER A 121 23.32 4.94 -10.17
N TYR A 122 22.76 3.77 -9.87
CA TYR A 122 21.36 3.65 -9.42
C TYR A 122 21.24 3.71 -7.89
N GLY A 123 22.35 3.89 -7.18
CA GLY A 123 22.43 3.79 -5.73
C GLY A 123 22.20 2.36 -5.24
N THR A 124 21.84 2.23 -3.97
CA THR A 124 21.62 0.95 -3.28
C THR A 124 20.28 0.90 -2.55
N ALA A 125 19.58 2.02 -2.46
CA ALA A 125 18.27 2.11 -1.83
C ALA A 125 17.21 1.51 -2.76
N VAL A 126 16.50 0.49 -2.27
CA VAL A 126 15.34 -0.08 -2.96
C VAL A 126 14.22 0.95 -2.95
N LEU A 127 13.73 1.30 -4.14
CA LEU A 127 12.64 2.25 -4.31
C LEU A 127 11.27 1.58 -4.15
N ALA A 128 11.15 0.35 -4.66
CA ALA A 128 9.99 -0.53 -4.47
C ALA A 128 10.43 -1.98 -4.59
N GLN A 129 9.76 -2.88 -3.86
CA GLN A 129 9.98 -4.32 -3.97
C GLN A 129 8.71 -5.11 -3.70
N ASP A 130 8.69 -6.33 -4.21
CA ASP A 130 7.67 -7.33 -3.96
C ASP A 130 8.22 -8.73 -4.28
N ASP A 131 7.78 -9.77 -3.56
CA ASP A 131 8.17 -11.15 -3.84
C ASP A 131 7.01 -12.17 -3.88
N ASP A 132 5.78 -11.78 -3.53
CA ASP A 132 4.64 -12.71 -3.50
C ASP A 132 3.26 -12.08 -3.79
N ALA A 133 3.18 -10.81 -4.22
CA ALA A 133 1.88 -10.18 -4.53
C ALA A 133 1.40 -10.39 -5.98
N GLY A 134 2.12 -11.19 -6.78
CA GLY A 134 1.74 -11.58 -8.13
C GLY A 134 0.81 -12.80 -8.16
N TYR A 135 1.03 -13.69 -9.13
CA TYR A 135 0.26 -14.92 -9.25
C TYR A 135 0.98 -16.08 -8.55
N GLY A 136 0.54 -16.44 -7.34
CA GLY A 136 1.25 -17.40 -6.50
C GLY A 136 2.53 -16.76 -5.97
N GLN A 137 3.68 -17.40 -6.17
CA GLN A 137 5.00 -16.93 -5.71
C GLN A 137 5.70 -15.99 -6.72
N LEU A 138 4.95 -15.47 -7.69
CA LEU A 138 5.48 -14.49 -8.63
C LEU A 138 5.38 -13.09 -8.03
N SER A 139 6.34 -12.25 -8.35
CA SER A 139 6.44 -10.89 -7.83
C SER A 139 5.73 -9.87 -8.71
N LYS A 140 5.20 -8.82 -8.06
CA LYS A 140 4.50 -7.72 -8.71
C LYS A 140 4.64 -6.41 -7.92
N ILE A 141 5.25 -5.41 -8.55
CA ILE A 141 5.15 -4.02 -8.11
C ILE A 141 3.92 -3.43 -8.80
N GLY A 142 2.84 -3.27 -8.01
CA GLY A 142 1.49 -2.89 -8.47
C GLY A 142 1.40 -1.54 -9.17
N LEU A 143 0.95 -0.50 -8.45
CA LEU A 143 0.88 0.86 -9.01
C LEU A 143 2.00 1.69 -8.40
N MET A 144 2.82 2.29 -9.26
CA MET A 144 3.89 3.17 -8.82
C MET A 144 3.97 4.43 -9.66
N THR A 145 4.03 5.59 -9.00
CA THR A 145 4.21 6.91 -9.63
C THR A 145 5.68 7.32 -9.56
N PHE A 146 6.24 7.76 -10.69
CA PHE A 146 7.64 8.14 -10.82
C PHE A 146 7.78 9.67 -10.84
N PRO A 147 8.26 10.31 -9.76
CA PRO A 147 8.33 11.78 -9.69
C PRO A 147 9.40 12.37 -10.62
N HIS A 148 10.43 11.59 -10.93
CA HIS A 148 11.54 11.98 -11.78
C HIS A 148 11.59 11.12 -13.03
N GLY A 149 11.94 11.72 -14.17
CA GLY A 149 12.23 10.99 -15.39
C GLY A 149 13.68 10.51 -15.38
N GLY A 150 13.97 9.46 -16.13
CA GLY A 150 15.31 8.93 -16.30
C GLY A 150 15.35 7.43 -16.49
N GLU A 151 16.56 6.88 -16.44
CA GLU A 151 16.81 5.44 -16.51
C GLU A 151 16.66 4.83 -15.11
N TYR A 152 15.74 3.90 -14.96
CA TYR A 152 15.55 3.09 -13.76
C TYR A 152 16.03 1.66 -14.00
N LEU A 153 16.22 0.91 -12.92
CA LEU A 153 16.68 -0.46 -12.97
C LEU A 153 15.67 -1.38 -12.28
N ALA A 154 15.00 -2.22 -13.07
CA ALA A 154 14.17 -3.31 -12.57
C ALA A 154 15.03 -4.56 -12.42
N VAL A 155 14.96 -5.20 -11.25
CA VAL A 155 15.82 -6.32 -10.87
C VAL A 155 14.96 -7.51 -10.47
N VAL A 156 15.22 -8.65 -11.10
CA VAL A 156 14.54 -9.92 -10.80
C VAL A 156 15.50 -10.84 -10.06
N GLY A 157 15.11 -11.27 -8.86
CA GLY A 157 15.74 -12.33 -8.09
C GLY A 157 14.91 -13.61 -8.13
N PHE A 158 15.51 -14.75 -7.78
CA PHE A 158 14.87 -16.05 -7.92
C PHE A 158 15.19 -16.99 -6.75
N ALA A 159 14.18 -17.63 -6.16
CA ALA A 159 14.42 -18.65 -5.14
C ALA A 159 14.70 -20.04 -5.74
N ASN A 160 14.07 -20.38 -6.87
CA ASN A 160 14.14 -21.73 -7.45
C ASN A 160 14.22 -21.74 -9.01
N PRO A 161 15.23 -21.08 -9.62
CA PRO A 161 15.21 -20.76 -11.05
C PRO A 161 15.64 -21.90 -12.00
N ALA A 162 16.24 -22.98 -11.49
CA ALA A 162 16.85 -24.01 -12.33
C ALA A 162 15.86 -24.62 -13.35
N GLY A 163 16.18 -24.49 -14.65
CA GLY A 163 15.38 -25.02 -15.75
C GLY A 163 14.06 -24.27 -16.01
N LYS A 164 13.87 -23.09 -15.41
CA LYS A 164 12.65 -22.29 -15.53
C LYS A 164 12.85 -21.10 -16.45
N GLN A 165 11.73 -20.50 -16.84
CA GLN A 165 11.66 -19.24 -17.58
C GLN A 165 10.73 -18.28 -16.86
N PHE A 166 10.87 -17.00 -17.13
CA PHE A 166 10.03 -15.95 -16.60
C PHE A 166 9.68 -14.93 -17.67
N ARG A 167 8.58 -14.22 -17.47
CA ARG A 167 8.18 -13.09 -18.32
C ARG A 167 8.00 -11.84 -17.48
N LEU A 168 8.85 -10.84 -17.69
CA LEU A 168 8.74 -9.52 -17.06
C LEU A 168 7.94 -8.59 -17.98
N ALA A 169 6.87 -8.00 -17.44
CA ALA A 169 6.05 -7.00 -18.11
C ALA A 169 6.15 -5.65 -17.39
N VAL A 170 6.19 -4.57 -18.17
CA VAL A 170 6.10 -3.19 -17.68
C VAL A 170 4.90 -2.53 -18.33
N ASP A 171 3.82 -2.40 -17.57
CA ASP A 171 2.57 -1.82 -18.07
C ASP A 171 2.45 -0.36 -17.67
N CYS A 172 2.02 0.48 -18.62
CA CYS A 172 1.65 1.86 -18.30
C CYS A 172 0.23 1.87 -17.71
N MET A 173 0.12 2.32 -16.47
CA MET A 173 -1.13 2.39 -15.72
C MET A 173 -1.81 3.76 -15.83
N GLY A 174 -1.05 4.79 -16.23
CA GLY A 174 -1.54 6.16 -16.33
C GLY A 174 -0.42 7.21 -16.32
N GLY A 175 -0.81 8.47 -16.28
CA GLY A 175 0.11 9.60 -16.30
C GLY A 175 0.76 9.83 -17.67
N THR A 176 2.03 10.23 -17.69
CA THR A 176 2.74 10.68 -18.91
C THR A 176 3.23 9.56 -19.83
N CYS A 177 3.02 8.29 -19.48
CA CYS A 177 3.50 7.15 -20.27
C CYS A 177 2.53 6.66 -21.36
N LEU A 178 1.30 7.19 -21.43
CA LEU A 178 0.36 6.88 -22.52
C LEU A 178 0.54 7.87 -23.67
N SER A 179 0.68 7.38 -24.90
CA SER A 179 0.87 8.24 -26.08
C SER A 179 -0.40 9.01 -26.48
N ASN A 180 -1.59 8.42 -26.29
CA ASN A 180 -2.88 9.02 -26.58
C ASN A 180 -3.94 8.56 -25.57
N PRO A 181 -3.92 9.11 -24.34
CA PRO A 181 -4.90 8.71 -23.33
C PRO A 181 -6.31 9.18 -23.72
N PRO A 182 -7.36 8.34 -23.56
CA PRO A 182 -8.74 8.73 -23.85
C PRO A 182 -9.26 9.76 -22.82
N SER A 183 -10.36 10.44 -23.14
CA SER A 183 -11.05 11.28 -22.15
C SER A 183 -11.74 10.45 -21.08
N ALA A 184 -11.75 10.95 -19.83
CA ALA A 184 -12.40 10.27 -18.72
C ALA A 184 -13.93 10.20 -18.92
N PRO A 185 -14.58 9.06 -18.62
CA PRO A 185 -16.04 8.98 -18.55
C PRO A 185 -16.60 9.96 -17.51
N ALA A 186 -17.78 10.54 -17.78
CA ALA A 186 -18.39 11.58 -16.94
C ALA A 186 -18.59 11.19 -15.46
N ASN A 187 -18.76 9.89 -15.18
CA ASN A 187 -18.99 9.36 -13.83
C ASN A 187 -17.85 8.43 -13.38
N TYR A 188 -16.63 8.62 -13.88
CA TYR A 188 -15.51 7.81 -13.48
C TYR A 188 -15.21 8.00 -11.98
N ILE A 189 -15.10 6.89 -11.25
CA ILE A 189 -14.69 6.87 -9.85
C ILE A 189 -13.27 6.31 -9.82
N SER A 190 -12.32 7.12 -9.33
CA SER A 190 -10.93 6.70 -9.19
C SER A 190 -10.83 5.49 -8.25
N ALA A 191 -10.19 4.42 -8.73
CA ALA A 191 -9.76 3.33 -7.88
C ALA A 191 -8.57 3.83 -7.03
N LEU A 192 -8.78 3.90 -5.72
CA LEU A 192 -7.79 4.39 -4.76
C LEU A 192 -7.09 3.20 -4.08
N VAL A 193 -5.77 3.15 -4.20
CA VAL A 193 -4.91 2.21 -3.49
C VAL A 193 -4.35 2.92 -2.27
N GLN A 194 -4.59 2.38 -1.07
CA GLN A 194 -4.05 2.98 0.15
C GLN A 194 -2.55 2.76 0.22
N SER A 195 -1.83 3.82 0.58
CA SER A 195 -0.37 3.81 0.72
C SER A 195 0.00 4.28 2.13
N PRO A 196 1.06 3.72 2.73
CA PRO A 196 1.52 4.20 4.02
C PRO A 196 1.96 5.67 3.92
N ILE A 197 1.71 6.44 4.97
CA ILE A 197 2.31 7.77 5.10
C ILE A 197 3.78 7.64 5.48
N THR A 198 4.58 8.65 5.17
CA THR A 198 6.02 8.65 5.49
C THR A 198 6.26 8.74 6.99
N ALA A 199 7.42 8.26 7.46
CA ALA A 199 7.79 8.37 8.87
C ALA A 199 7.80 9.82 9.37
N ASN A 200 8.18 10.78 8.49
CA ASN A 200 8.12 12.20 8.81
C ASN A 200 6.68 12.67 9.04
N LEU A 201 5.74 12.33 8.13
CA LEU A 201 4.33 12.68 8.30
C LEU A 201 3.72 12.05 9.55
N GLN A 202 4.05 10.78 9.80
CA GLN A 202 3.60 10.08 11.00
C GLN A 202 4.11 10.78 12.27
N SER A 203 5.39 11.14 12.32
CA SER A 203 5.98 11.84 13.47
C SER A 203 5.32 13.21 13.72
N VAL A 204 5.00 13.97 12.66
CA VAL A 204 4.31 15.26 12.80
C VAL A 204 2.87 15.07 13.29
N LEU A 205 2.17 14.04 12.80
CA LEU A 205 0.82 13.69 13.25
C LEU A 205 0.82 13.30 14.74
N ASP A 206 1.76 12.45 15.15
CA ASP A 206 1.90 11.96 16.52
C ASP A 206 2.23 13.11 17.48
N ALA A 207 3.09 14.04 17.07
CA ALA A 207 3.38 15.25 17.84
C ALA A 207 2.11 16.08 18.09
N GLY A 208 1.27 16.28 17.07
CA GLY A 208 -0.02 16.96 17.21
C GLY A 208 -1.00 16.22 18.14
N ASN A 209 -1.09 14.90 18.00
CA ASN A 209 -1.94 14.04 18.83
C ASN A 209 -1.49 13.98 20.30
N SER A 210 -0.22 14.29 20.59
CA SER A 210 0.30 14.32 21.97
C SER A 210 -0.05 15.61 22.73
N VAL A 211 -0.52 16.66 22.05
CA VAL A 211 -0.76 17.97 22.68
C VAL A 211 -1.98 17.95 23.58
N ARG A 212 -3.06 17.25 23.17
CA ARG A 212 -4.32 17.17 23.93
C ARG A 212 -5.01 15.83 23.73
N GLU A 213 -5.67 15.35 24.78
CA GLU A 213 -6.42 14.09 24.75
C GLU A 213 -7.81 14.22 24.08
N ASP A 214 -8.37 15.43 24.05
CA ASP A 214 -9.71 15.71 23.55
C ASP A 214 -9.72 16.11 22.06
N ALA A 215 -8.56 16.13 21.42
CA ALA A 215 -8.44 16.39 19.99
C ALA A 215 -7.46 15.42 19.30
N ILE A 216 -7.96 14.74 18.27
CA ILE A 216 -7.24 13.66 17.57
C ILE A 216 -7.27 13.94 16.06
N GLY A 217 -6.13 13.73 15.43
CA GLY A 217 -5.92 13.78 14.00
C GLY A 217 -5.69 12.38 13.43
N TYR A 218 -6.20 12.16 12.22
CA TYR A 218 -5.95 10.97 11.41
C TYR A 218 -5.48 11.42 10.03
N LEU A 219 -4.45 10.76 9.51
CA LEU A 219 -3.93 11.01 8.17
C LEU A 219 -3.84 9.70 7.39
N THR A 220 -4.31 9.70 6.14
CA THR A 220 -4.17 8.57 5.24
C THR A 220 -3.84 9.06 3.84
N ALA A 221 -3.00 8.34 3.12
CA ALA A 221 -2.66 8.64 1.73
C ALA A 221 -3.14 7.53 0.79
N PHE A 222 -3.50 7.92 -0.41
CA PHE A 222 -3.91 7.03 -1.48
C PHE A 222 -3.20 7.40 -2.78
N ASP A 223 -2.78 6.38 -3.50
CA ASP A 223 -2.41 6.45 -4.90
C ASP A 223 -3.63 6.15 -5.78
N PHE A 224 -3.65 6.71 -6.99
CA PHE A 224 -4.64 6.32 -7.99
C PHE A 224 -4.01 6.30 -9.38
N ALA A 225 -4.40 5.33 -10.20
CA ALA A 225 -4.02 5.31 -11.60
C ALA A 225 -4.90 6.27 -12.40
N TRP A 226 -4.30 7.04 -13.29
CA TRP A 226 -5.00 7.98 -14.16
C TRP A 226 -4.67 7.72 -15.63
N PRO A 227 -5.42 6.82 -16.29
CA PRO A 227 -5.19 6.46 -17.69
C PRO A 227 -5.85 7.43 -18.69
N TYR A 228 -6.31 8.58 -18.24
CA TYR A 228 -7.10 9.52 -19.05
C TYR A 228 -6.34 10.81 -19.36
N SER A 229 -6.75 11.48 -20.43
CA SER A 229 -6.29 12.82 -20.76
C SER A 229 -6.73 13.82 -19.69
N GLY A 230 -5.85 14.76 -19.33
CA GLY A 230 -6.14 15.79 -18.33
C GLY A 230 -5.93 15.30 -16.90
N GLU A 231 -6.53 16.01 -15.94
CA GLU A 231 -6.40 15.74 -14.51
C GLU A 231 -7.72 15.18 -13.95
N THR A 232 -7.65 14.40 -12.86
CA THR A 232 -8.86 14.04 -12.11
C THR A 232 -9.44 15.25 -11.39
N THR A 233 -10.69 15.16 -10.95
CA THR A 233 -11.37 16.23 -10.23
C THR A 233 -11.41 15.95 -8.72
N LEU A 234 -11.43 17.03 -7.93
CA LEU A 234 -11.62 16.96 -6.49
C LEU A 234 -12.92 16.23 -6.11
N ASP A 235 -13.98 16.38 -6.91
CA ASP A 235 -15.26 15.73 -6.68
C ASP A 235 -15.19 14.21 -6.89
N ALA A 236 -14.48 13.75 -7.92
CA ALA A 236 -14.26 12.32 -8.15
C ALA A 236 -13.42 11.70 -7.02
N ALA A 237 -12.36 12.39 -6.58
CA ALA A 237 -11.54 11.96 -5.45
C ALA A 237 -12.37 11.90 -4.14
N ALA A 238 -13.15 12.93 -3.85
CA ALA A 238 -14.00 12.96 -2.66
C ALA A 238 -15.10 11.90 -2.70
N ALA A 239 -15.72 11.65 -3.86
CA ALA A 239 -16.69 10.57 -4.02
C ALA A 239 -16.06 9.19 -3.74
N ALA A 240 -14.85 8.94 -4.24
CA ALA A 240 -14.12 7.70 -3.99
C ALA A 240 -13.76 7.51 -2.50
N ILE A 241 -13.39 8.59 -1.80
CA ILE A 241 -13.17 8.56 -0.34
C ILE A 241 -14.49 8.30 0.39
N LEU A 242 -15.53 9.07 0.12
CA LEU A 242 -16.83 8.92 0.79
C LEU A 242 -17.47 7.56 0.55
N ALA A 243 -17.19 6.88 -0.56
CA ALA A 243 -17.67 5.52 -0.83
C ALA A 243 -17.16 4.47 0.19
N ARG A 244 -16.06 4.75 0.91
CA ARG A 244 -15.52 3.88 1.95
C ARG A 244 -16.41 3.90 3.21
N GLY A 245 -16.50 2.77 3.90
CA GLY A 245 -17.37 2.61 5.07
C GLY A 245 -17.00 3.54 6.22
N GLN A 246 -15.71 3.76 6.45
CA GLN A 246 -15.20 4.61 7.54
C GLN A 246 -15.67 6.08 7.45
N TYR A 247 -15.98 6.58 6.25
CA TYR A 247 -16.41 7.97 6.04
C TYR A 247 -17.92 8.11 5.84
N ARG A 248 -18.72 7.07 6.11
CA ARG A 248 -20.18 7.09 5.93
C ARG A 248 -20.86 8.28 6.60
N GLY A 249 -20.37 8.69 7.78
CA GLY A 249 -20.95 9.80 8.55
C GLY A 249 -20.82 11.18 7.89
N TYR A 250 -19.99 11.32 6.84
CA TYR A 250 -19.82 12.58 6.11
C TYR A 250 -20.71 12.70 4.86
N ARG A 251 -21.32 11.60 4.40
CA ARG A 251 -22.09 11.54 3.14
C ARG A 251 -23.34 12.42 3.14
N SER A 252 -23.88 12.71 4.32
CA SER A 252 -25.09 13.53 4.48
C SER A 252 -24.79 15.01 4.71
N TYR A 253 -23.52 15.44 4.69
CA TYR A 253 -23.18 16.84 4.87
C TYR A 253 -23.62 17.64 3.63
N PRO A 254 -24.59 18.57 3.76
CA PRO A 254 -25.26 19.16 2.60
C PRO A 254 -24.44 20.25 1.90
N THR A 255 -23.43 20.80 2.57
CA THR A 255 -22.69 21.99 2.11
C THR A 255 -21.17 21.80 2.20
N PRO A 256 -20.58 20.81 1.51
CA PRO A 256 -19.14 20.64 1.51
C PRO A 256 -18.44 21.86 0.89
N GLU A 257 -17.38 22.32 1.55
CA GLU A 257 -16.62 23.50 1.12
C GLU A 257 -15.48 23.06 0.20
N THR A 258 -15.23 23.84 -0.86
CA THR A 258 -14.03 23.71 -1.70
C THR A 258 -13.06 24.81 -1.32
N LEU A 259 -11.83 24.43 -1.00
CA LEU A 259 -10.78 25.30 -0.48
C LEU A 259 -9.55 25.19 -1.36
N THR A 260 -8.77 26.28 -1.39
CA THR A 260 -7.37 26.19 -1.83
C THR A 260 -6.54 25.48 -0.76
N TYR A 261 -5.38 24.94 -1.15
CA TYR A 261 -4.47 24.36 -0.17
C TYR A 261 -4.07 25.36 0.93
N ALA A 262 -3.84 26.63 0.59
CA ALA A 262 -3.56 27.67 1.58
C ALA A 262 -4.76 27.93 2.52
N GLY A 263 -5.98 27.96 1.99
CA GLY A 263 -7.19 28.19 2.80
C GLY A 263 -7.46 27.08 3.82
N PHE A 264 -7.06 25.84 3.50
CA PHE A 264 -7.17 24.69 4.40
C PHE A 264 -6.44 24.89 5.73
N GLU A 265 -5.26 25.53 5.75
CA GLU A 265 -4.45 25.74 6.96
C GLU A 265 -5.26 26.44 8.09
N SER A 266 -6.03 27.46 7.71
CA SER A 266 -6.81 28.27 8.65
C SER A 266 -7.93 27.49 9.38
N LEU A 267 -8.29 26.31 8.86
CA LEU A 267 -9.32 25.45 9.44
C LEU A 267 -8.74 24.28 10.24
N MET A 268 -7.42 24.12 10.27
CA MET A 268 -6.75 23.10 11.07
C MET A 268 -6.70 23.52 12.53
N PHE A 269 -6.80 22.57 13.45
CA PHE A 269 -6.43 22.85 14.84
C PHE A 269 -4.94 23.19 14.92
N SER A 270 -4.59 24.15 15.78
CA SER A 270 -3.24 24.71 15.86
C SER A 270 -2.15 23.65 16.03
N MET A 271 -2.41 22.62 16.85
CA MET A 271 -1.53 21.46 17.07
C MET A 271 -1.22 20.64 15.80
N PHE A 272 -2.09 20.69 14.80
CA PHE A 272 -1.93 19.95 13.54
C PHE A 272 -1.48 20.82 12.37
N THR A 273 -1.40 22.15 12.54
CA THR A 273 -0.90 23.06 11.48
C THR A 273 0.46 22.65 10.89
N PRO A 274 1.42 22.04 11.63
CA PRO A 274 2.67 21.56 11.01
C PRO A 274 2.49 20.47 9.93
N LEU A 275 1.35 19.76 9.91
CA LEU A 275 1.05 18.82 8.82
C LEU A 275 0.86 19.53 7.48
N HIS A 276 0.43 20.79 7.48
CA HIS A 276 0.15 21.54 6.25
C HIS A 276 1.37 21.66 5.33
N PRO A 277 2.51 22.23 5.75
CA PRO A 277 3.71 22.24 4.90
C PRO A 277 4.29 20.85 4.70
N ALA A 278 4.17 19.93 5.67
CA ALA A 278 4.75 18.59 5.57
C ALA A 278 4.06 17.73 4.48
N ILE A 279 2.72 17.79 4.38
CA ILE A 279 1.94 17.09 3.36
C ILE A 279 2.32 17.60 1.97
N LEU A 280 2.42 18.93 1.79
CA LEU A 280 2.78 19.54 0.51
C LEU A 280 4.21 19.17 0.10
N ALA A 281 5.15 19.19 1.05
CA ALA A 281 6.54 18.78 0.79
C ALA A 281 6.66 17.29 0.44
N THR A 282 5.79 16.44 0.99
CA THR A 282 5.83 15.00 0.76
C THR A 282 5.22 14.59 -0.57
N TYR A 283 4.07 15.18 -0.94
CA TYR A 283 3.27 14.71 -2.06
C TYR A 283 3.12 15.70 -3.20
N GLY A 284 3.46 16.98 -3.00
CA GLY A 284 3.37 17.99 -4.03
C GLY A 284 4.58 17.98 -4.96
N ASN A 285 4.34 18.28 -6.23
CA ASN A 285 5.42 18.49 -7.22
C ASN A 285 5.85 19.96 -7.37
N GLY A 286 5.37 20.84 -6.47
CA GLY A 286 5.68 22.28 -6.45
C GLY A 286 5.01 23.13 -7.54
N THR A 287 4.30 22.53 -8.50
CA THR A 287 3.65 23.26 -9.61
C THR A 287 2.17 22.95 -9.79
N GLU A 288 1.68 21.87 -9.19
CA GLU A 288 0.28 21.47 -9.28
C GLU A 288 -0.64 22.32 -8.39
N ASN A 289 -1.87 22.53 -8.86
CA ASN A 289 -2.89 23.21 -8.08
C ASN A 289 -3.54 22.23 -7.12
N VAL A 290 -3.04 22.16 -5.88
CA VAL A 290 -3.59 21.29 -4.85
C VAL A 290 -4.94 21.83 -4.37
N GLN A 291 -5.96 20.97 -4.43
CA GLN A 291 -7.34 21.33 -4.10
C GLN A 291 -7.80 20.57 -2.86
N VAL A 292 -8.64 21.20 -2.02
CA VAL A 292 -9.12 20.59 -0.78
C VAL A 292 -10.63 20.65 -0.71
N LYS A 293 -11.28 19.54 -0.37
CA LYS A 293 -12.71 19.48 -0.07
C LYS A 293 -12.91 19.18 1.41
N ARG A 294 -13.68 20.02 2.09
CA ARG A 294 -13.99 19.86 3.51
C ARG A 294 -15.42 19.36 3.72
N TYR A 295 -15.56 18.38 4.59
CA TYR A 295 -16.82 17.93 5.15
C TYR A 295 -16.79 18.14 6.66
N TYR A 296 -17.90 18.60 7.21
CA TYR A 296 -18.03 18.85 8.64
C TYR A 296 -19.19 18.07 9.22
N ARG A 297 -19.05 17.63 10.46
CA ARG A 297 -20.16 17.09 11.24
C ARG A 297 -19.99 17.43 12.70
N GLU A 298 -21.12 17.66 13.34
CA GLU A 298 -21.24 17.88 14.77
C GLU A 298 -22.39 17.01 15.26
N PHE A 299 -22.19 16.35 16.40
CA PHE A 299 -23.22 15.55 17.04
C PHE A 299 -22.94 15.46 18.54
N SER A 300 -24.01 15.52 19.32
CA SER A 300 -23.93 15.34 20.77
C SER A 300 -23.66 13.88 21.13
N THR A 301 -22.74 13.66 22.06
CA THR A 301 -22.43 12.38 22.71
C THR A 301 -23.03 12.25 24.10
N GLY A 302 -23.77 13.26 24.58
CA GLY A 302 -24.41 13.28 25.90
C GLY A 302 -24.83 14.70 26.32
N PRO A 303 -25.46 14.86 27.49
CA PRO A 303 -26.03 16.15 27.94
C PRO A 303 -25.08 17.36 27.91
N ASN A 304 -23.76 17.12 27.99
CA ASN A 304 -22.72 18.16 27.92
C ASN A 304 -21.55 17.78 26.98
N GLY A 305 -21.70 16.73 26.17
CA GLY A 305 -20.61 16.25 25.31
C GLY A 305 -20.96 16.47 23.86
N ASP A 306 -20.13 17.22 23.14
CA ASP A 306 -20.24 17.42 21.70
C ASP A 306 -19.01 16.88 20.98
N ASN A 307 -19.24 16.27 19.83
CA ASN A 307 -18.18 15.76 18.97
C ASN A 307 -18.20 16.51 17.65
N LYS A 308 -17.11 17.24 17.38
CA LYS A 308 -16.92 18.02 16.16
C LYS A 308 -15.86 17.35 15.31
N ARG A 309 -16.17 17.06 14.05
CA ARG A 309 -15.20 16.44 13.13
C ARG A 309 -15.15 17.19 11.81
N SER A 310 -13.94 17.38 11.32
CA SER A 310 -13.70 17.89 9.96
C SER A 310 -12.88 16.87 9.19
N LEU A 311 -13.40 16.47 8.03
CA LEU A 311 -12.71 15.64 7.05
C LEU A 311 -12.26 16.52 5.89
N PHE A 312 -10.98 16.45 5.55
CA PHE A 312 -10.37 17.15 4.44
C PHE A 312 -9.88 16.11 3.43
N VAL A 313 -10.44 16.16 2.23
CA VAL A 313 -9.96 15.39 1.07
C VAL A 313 -9.09 16.31 0.24
N ILE A 314 -7.81 16.01 0.15
CA ILE A 314 -6.78 16.82 -0.50
C ILE A 314 -6.35 16.08 -1.78
N LEU A 315 -6.53 16.73 -2.93
CA LEU A 315 -6.17 16.18 -4.22
C LEU A 315 -4.87 16.81 -4.74
N PHE A 316 -3.91 15.95 -5.08
CA PHE A 316 -2.72 16.25 -5.86
C PHE A 316 -2.92 15.72 -7.28
N PRO A 317 -3.47 16.53 -8.19
CA PRO A 317 -3.94 16.03 -9.48
C PRO A 317 -2.83 15.53 -10.40
N ARG A 318 -1.61 16.05 -10.27
CA ARG A 318 -0.46 15.68 -11.12
C ARG A 318 0.50 14.71 -10.45
N SER A 319 0.52 14.68 -9.13
CA SER A 319 1.27 13.67 -8.38
C SER A 319 0.47 12.40 -8.13
N PHE A 320 -0.80 12.37 -8.58
CA PHE A 320 -1.70 11.22 -8.49
C PHE A 320 -1.91 10.72 -7.07
N LYS A 321 -1.99 11.66 -6.12
CA LYS A 321 -2.23 11.39 -4.70
C LYS A 321 -3.56 11.96 -4.25
N VAL A 322 -4.24 11.22 -3.38
CA VAL A 322 -5.31 11.74 -2.53
C VAL A 322 -4.87 11.58 -1.09
N VAL A 323 -4.80 12.68 -0.35
CA VAL A 323 -4.51 12.67 1.09
C VAL A 323 -5.81 12.98 1.81
N VAL A 324 -6.11 12.20 2.84
CA VAL A 324 -7.27 12.39 3.70
C VAL A 324 -6.79 12.72 5.08
N TYR A 325 -7.14 13.92 5.54
CA TYR A 325 -6.88 14.37 6.89
C TYR A 325 -8.22 14.52 7.62
N GLU A 326 -8.38 13.88 8.76
CA GLU A 326 -9.53 14.05 9.64
C GLU A 326 -9.05 14.60 10.97
N GLN A 327 -9.71 15.63 11.48
CA GLN A 327 -9.50 16.11 12.85
C GLN A 327 -10.80 16.03 13.61
N THR A 328 -10.71 15.57 14.85
CA THR A 328 -11.83 15.40 15.76
C THR A 328 -11.57 16.18 17.03
N TRP A 329 -12.62 16.80 17.56
CA TRP A 329 -12.63 17.44 18.87
C TRP A 329 -13.79 16.87 19.67
N HIS A 330 -13.52 16.60 20.94
CA HIS A 330 -14.47 16.15 21.92
C HIS A 330 -14.59 17.22 23.00
N GLU A 331 -15.78 17.74 23.21
CA GLU A 331 -16.08 18.57 24.37
C GLU A 331 -16.29 17.66 25.58
N ILE A 332 -15.49 17.87 26.63
CA ILE A 332 -15.51 17.13 27.90
C ILE A 332 -16.29 17.93 28.95
#